data_AF-A0A521TFK2-F1
#
_entry.id   AF-A0A521TFK2-F1
#
_cell.length_a   1.000
_cell.length_b   1.000
_cell.length_c   1.000
_cell.angle_alpha   90.00
_cell.angle_beta   90.00
_cell.angle_gamma   90.00
#
_symmetry.space_group_name_H-M   'P 1'
#
loop_
_entity.id
_entity.type
_entity.pdbx_description
1 polymer ?
#
loop_
_entity_poly.entity_id
_entity_poly.type
_entity_poly.pdbx_seq_one_letter_code
_entity_poly.pdbx_strand_id
1 'polypeptide(L)'
;MSDLMTADRFHDFGKLMYAFVLLWAYFSVSQLIIVWSGNLPEEIPFYLRRFTGPWGWISVAVLIGHFVIPFAFLLSRTIKRKPKLAARVALFILAMRAVEIAWLIAPMVRHGEHAGGPNWVDFAAVLGVGVVWLPLFFRNLSGRAVVPVHDPYLKGAFSNGGH
;
A
#
# COMPACT_ATOMS: atom_id res chain seq x y z
N MET A 1 10.40 -10.65 -24.32
CA MET A 1 9.88 -9.89 -23.16
C MET A 1 8.34 -9.85 -23.17
N SER A 2 7.70 -9.65 -24.33
CA SER A 2 6.24 -9.74 -24.52
C SER A 2 5.64 -11.05 -24.02
N ASP A 3 6.30 -12.18 -24.26
CA ASP A 3 5.79 -13.52 -23.87
C ASP A 3 5.78 -13.75 -22.34
N LEU A 4 6.49 -12.93 -21.57
CA LEU A 4 6.44 -12.96 -20.10
C LEU A 4 5.37 -12.00 -19.52
N MET A 5 4.85 -11.08 -20.33
CA MET A 5 3.93 -10.01 -19.93
C MET A 5 2.48 -10.34 -20.34
N THR A 6 2.06 -11.59 -20.09
CA THR A 6 0.71 -12.06 -20.40
C THR A 6 -0.33 -11.44 -19.46
N ALA A 7 -1.53 -11.19 -19.98
CA ALA A 7 -2.65 -10.65 -19.22
C ALA A 7 -3.00 -11.49 -17.97
N ASP A 8 -2.77 -12.80 -18.02
CA ASP A 8 -3.09 -13.70 -16.90
C ASP A 8 -2.10 -13.60 -15.75
N ARG A 9 -0.82 -13.34 -16.02
CA ARG A 9 0.16 -13.05 -14.96
C ARG A 9 -0.14 -11.73 -14.26
N PHE A 10 -0.50 -10.69 -15.01
CA PHE A 10 -0.95 -9.43 -14.44
C PHE A 10 -2.24 -9.60 -13.61
N HIS A 11 -3.12 -10.49 -14.05
CA HIS A 11 -4.32 -10.85 -13.30
C HIS A 11 -3.98 -11.55 -11.97
N ASP A 12 -2.96 -12.41 -11.93
CA ASP A 12 -2.48 -13.04 -10.70
C ASP A 12 -1.86 -12.02 -9.74
N PHE A 13 -1.04 -11.08 -10.23
CA PHE A 13 -0.56 -9.96 -9.42
C PHE A 13 -1.72 -9.11 -8.86
N GLY A 14 -2.76 -8.87 -9.66
CA GLY A 14 -3.97 -8.19 -9.22
C GLY A 14 -4.74 -8.95 -8.13
N LYS A 15 -4.77 -10.28 -8.18
CA LYS A 15 -5.33 -11.13 -7.10
C LYS A 15 -4.49 -11.05 -5.83
N LEU A 16 -3.16 -11.12 -5.95
CA LEU A 16 -2.24 -11.00 -4.83
C LEU A 16 -2.36 -9.63 -4.14
N MET A 17 -2.40 -8.55 -4.92
CA MET A 17 -2.60 -7.19 -4.41
C MET A 17 -3.94 -7.06 -3.69
N TYR A 18 -5.00 -7.65 -4.24
CA TYR A 18 -6.31 -7.68 -3.59
C TYR A 18 -6.29 -8.45 -2.25
N ALA A 19 -5.63 -9.61 -2.23
CA ALA A 19 -5.47 -10.39 -1.00
C ALA A 19 -4.70 -9.62 0.08
N PHE A 20 -3.65 -8.88 -0.28
CA PHE A 20 -2.91 -8.05 0.67
C PHE A 20 -3.72 -6.85 1.19
N VAL A 21 -4.57 -6.23 0.35
CA VAL A 21 -5.51 -5.19 0.82
C VAL A 21 -6.48 -5.74 1.86
N LEU A 22 -7.02 -6.94 1.61
CA LEU A 22 -7.89 -7.64 2.57
C LEU A 22 -7.15 -7.99 3.87
N LEU A 23 -5.93 -8.51 3.75
CA LEU A 23 -5.09 -8.86 4.90
C LEU A 23 -4.76 -7.63 5.75
N TRP A 24 -4.39 -6.52 5.11
CA TRP A 24 -4.13 -5.25 5.79
C TRP A 24 -5.39 -4.76 6.53
N ALA A 25 -6.55 -4.82 5.88
CA ALA A 25 -7.81 -4.41 6.50
C ALA A 25 -8.17 -5.30 7.68
N TYR A 26 -7.96 -6.61 7.55
CA TYR A 26 -8.13 -7.56 8.65
C TYR A 26 -7.28 -7.18 9.86
N PHE A 27 -5.98 -6.94 9.69
CA PHE A 27 -5.12 -6.55 10.82
C PHE A 27 -5.51 -5.21 11.42
N SER A 28 -5.82 -4.22 10.58
CA SER A 28 -6.19 -2.87 11.03
C SER A 28 -7.49 -2.86 11.82
N VAL A 29 -8.52 -3.58 11.35
CA VAL A 29 -9.80 -3.70 12.03
C VAL A 29 -9.68 -4.56 13.28
N SER A 30 -8.92 -5.67 13.22
CA SER A 30 -8.69 -6.52 14.38
C SER A 30 -8.01 -5.75 15.51
N GLN A 31 -6.98 -4.97 15.21
CA GLN A 31 -6.31 -4.11 16.20
C GLN A 31 -7.29 -3.11 16.82
N LEU A 32 -8.13 -2.46 16.01
CA LEU A 32 -9.12 -1.52 16.50
C LEU A 32 -10.11 -2.20 17.46
N ILE A 33 -10.68 -3.35 17.08
CA ILE A 33 -11.65 -4.07 17.91
C ILE A 33 -11.02 -4.52 19.22
N ILE A 34 -9.79 -5.04 19.20
CA ILE A 34 -9.08 -5.50 20.39
C ILE A 34 -8.86 -4.35 21.37
N VAL A 35 -8.26 -3.24 20.92
CA VAL A 35 -7.95 -2.09 21.78
C VAL A 35 -9.24 -1.42 22.27
N TRP A 36 -10.23 -1.26 21.39
CA TRP A 36 -11.49 -0.64 21.74
C TRP A 36 -12.30 -1.47 22.75
N SER A 37 -12.31 -2.80 22.60
CA SER A 37 -13.02 -3.68 23.53
C SER A 37 -12.28 -3.86 24.84
N GLY A 38 -10.95 -3.86 24.82
CA GLY A 38 -10.13 -3.92 26.03
C GLY A 38 -10.20 -2.63 26.86
N ASN A 39 -10.34 -1.47 26.19
CA ASN A 39 -10.46 -0.15 26.80
C ASN A 39 -9.41 0.13 27.91
N LEU A 40 -8.19 -0.38 27.70
CA LEU A 40 -7.07 -0.21 28.62
C LEU A 40 -6.61 1.25 28.58
N PRO A 41 -6.40 1.91 29.74
CA PRO A 41 -6.04 3.34 29.78
C PRO A 41 -4.69 3.64 29.11
N GLU A 42 -3.81 2.65 29.00
CA GLU A 42 -2.52 2.76 28.31
C GLU A 42 -2.66 2.71 26.78
N GLU A 43 -3.68 2.03 26.24
CA GLU A 43 -3.83 1.74 24.80
C GLU A 43 -4.89 2.63 24.12
N ILE A 44 -6.02 2.89 24.79
CA ILE A 44 -7.14 3.68 24.25
C ILE A 44 -6.73 5.08 23.77
N PRO A 45 -5.76 5.81 24.37
CA PRO A 45 -5.37 7.15 23.91
C PRO A 45 -4.84 7.17 22.48
N PHE A 46 -4.33 6.04 21.97
CA PHE A 46 -3.91 5.91 20.58
C PHE A 46 -5.08 6.19 19.62
N TYR A 47 -6.22 5.53 19.82
CA TYR A 47 -7.38 5.71 18.93
C TYR A 47 -8.13 7.01 19.23
N LEU A 48 -8.21 7.45 20.49
CA LEU A 48 -8.86 8.71 20.84
C LEU A 48 -8.23 9.93 20.14
N ARG A 49 -6.90 10.02 20.10
CA ARG A 49 -6.20 11.10 19.39
C ARG A 49 -6.42 11.08 17.88
N ARG A 50 -6.74 9.91 17.32
CA ARG A 50 -6.91 9.71 15.87
C ARG A 50 -8.36 9.84 15.43
N PHE A 51 -9.33 9.62 16.30
CA PHE A 51 -10.76 9.79 16.01
C PHE A 51 -11.30 11.17 16.39
N THR A 52 -10.49 12.01 17.01
CA THR A 52 -10.86 13.38 17.38
C THR A 52 -10.13 14.42 16.52
N GLY A 53 -10.74 15.60 16.38
CA GLY A 53 -10.14 16.73 15.67
C GLY A 53 -9.83 16.45 14.19
N PRO A 54 -8.80 17.12 13.62
CA PRO A 54 -8.42 16.95 12.21
C PRO A 54 -8.02 15.52 11.83
N TRP A 55 -7.46 14.77 12.77
CA TRP A 55 -7.03 13.38 12.55
C TRP A 55 -8.20 12.42 12.34
N GLY A 56 -9.39 12.75 12.85
CA GLY A 56 -10.63 12.01 12.60
C GLY A 56 -10.94 11.92 11.11
N TRP A 57 -10.82 13.04 10.39
CA TRP A 57 -11.02 13.07 8.93
C TRP A 57 -10.01 12.22 8.18
N ILE A 58 -8.76 12.19 8.65
CA ILE A 58 -7.70 11.37 8.06
C ILE A 58 -7.95 9.89 8.34
N SER A 59 -8.45 9.52 9.52
CA SER A 59 -8.86 8.15 9.82
C SER A 59 -9.89 7.64 8.82
N VAL A 60 -10.90 8.46 8.51
CA VAL A 60 -11.92 8.14 7.50
C VAL A 60 -11.29 8.06 6.10
N ALA A 61 -10.40 8.99 5.76
CA ALA A 61 -9.69 8.97 4.49
C ALA A 61 -8.80 7.73 4.32
N VAL A 62 -8.15 7.25 5.38
CA VAL A 62 -7.36 6.01 5.39
C VAL A 62 -8.28 4.81 5.21
N LEU A 63 -9.41 4.73 5.93
CA LEU A 63 -10.38 3.65 5.74
C LEU A 63 -10.90 3.60 4.31
N ILE A 64 -11.34 4.73 3.76
CA ILE A 64 -11.91 4.78 2.40
C ILE A 64 -10.82 4.56 1.35
N GLY A 65 -9.70 5.27 1.46
CA GLY A 65 -8.64 5.28 0.46
C GLY A 65 -7.74 4.04 0.48
N HIS A 66 -7.45 3.47 1.63
CA HIS A 66 -6.58 2.30 1.73
C HIS A 66 -7.35 0.98 1.62
N PHE A 67 -8.63 0.95 2.00
CA PHE A 67 -9.46 -0.26 1.91
C PHE A 67 -10.59 -0.15 0.89
N VAL A 68 -11.60 0.71 1.11
CA VAL A 68 -12.86 0.68 0.33
C VAL A 68 -12.62 0.89 -1.17
N ILE A 69 -11.84 1.90 -1.53
CA ILE A 69 -11.54 2.24 -2.93
C ILE A 69 -10.71 1.13 -3.60
N PRO A 70 -9.55 0.69 -3.06
CA PRO A 70 -8.79 -0.41 -3.63
C PRO A 70 -9.58 -1.72 -3.71
N PHE A 71 -10.37 -2.03 -2.68
CA PHE A 71 -11.25 -3.19 -2.65
C PHE A 71 -12.24 -3.17 -3.82
N ALA A 72 -12.97 -2.06 -4.00
CA ALA A 72 -13.97 -1.93 -5.05
C ALA A 72 -13.34 -2.01 -6.44
N PHE A 73 -12.20 -1.34 -6.68
CA PHE A 73 -11.51 -1.41 -7.97
C PHE A 73 -10.95 -2.80 -8.24
N LEU A 74 -10.37 -3.46 -7.24
CA LEU A 74 -9.77 -4.78 -7.42
C LEU A 74 -10.80 -5.90 -7.44
N LEU A 75 -12.04 -5.68 -7.00
CA LEU A 75 -13.11 -6.67 -7.19
C LEU A 75 -13.33 -6.95 -8.69
N SER A 76 -13.15 -5.96 -9.56
CA SER A 76 -13.33 -6.10 -11.00
C SER A 76 -12.22 -6.92 -11.68
N ARG A 77 -12.61 -8.03 -12.33
CA ARG A 77 -11.72 -8.84 -13.18
C ARG A 77 -11.08 -8.01 -14.30
N THR A 78 -11.81 -7.05 -14.87
CA THR A 78 -11.35 -6.20 -15.98
C THR A 78 -10.18 -5.32 -15.58
N ILE A 79 -10.19 -4.79 -14.35
CA ILE A 79 -9.10 -3.95 -13.83
C ILE A 79 -7.85 -4.80 -13.60
N LYS A 80 -8.01 -6.00 -13.04
CA LYS A 80 -6.91 -6.94 -12.80
C LYS A 80 -6.20 -7.42 -14.08
N ARG A 81 -6.92 -7.52 -15.21
CA ARG A 81 -6.32 -7.95 -16.50
C ARG A 81 -5.67 -6.82 -17.31
N LYS A 82 -5.89 -5.54 -16.94
CA LYS A 82 -5.36 -4.38 -17.66
C LYS A 82 -4.14 -3.82 -16.92
N PRO A 83 -2.89 -4.04 -17.40
CA PRO A 83 -1.67 -3.68 -16.68
C PRO A 83 -1.60 -2.19 -16.29
N LYS A 84 -2.02 -1.30 -17.19
CA LYS A 84 -2.05 0.16 -16.92
C LYS A 84 -3.00 0.54 -15.79
N LEU A 85 -4.15 -0.13 -15.68
CA LEU A 85 -5.10 0.16 -14.60
C LEU A 85 -4.63 -0.45 -13.28
N ALA A 86 -4.15 -1.70 -13.31
CA ALA A 86 -3.56 -2.35 -12.13
C ALA A 86 -2.39 -1.54 -11.55
N ALA A 87 -1.50 -1.01 -12.41
CA ALA A 87 -0.39 -0.14 -11.98
C ALA A 87 -0.87 1.18 -11.37
N ARG A 88 -1.93 1.80 -11.89
CA ARG A 88 -2.53 3.02 -11.30
C ARG A 88 -3.11 2.73 -9.92
N VAL A 89 -3.79 1.61 -9.74
CA VAL A 89 -4.32 1.19 -8.43
C VAL A 89 -3.16 0.92 -7.47
N ALA A 90 -2.11 0.24 -7.91
CA ALA A 90 -0.92 0.00 -7.09
C ALA A 90 -0.26 1.32 -6.63
N LEU A 91 -0.10 2.29 -7.54
CA LEU A 91 0.45 3.61 -7.20
C LEU A 91 -0.45 4.37 -6.23
N PHE A 92 -1.77 4.28 -6.41
CA PHE A 92 -2.74 4.87 -5.49
C PHE A 92 -2.65 4.24 -4.09
N ILE A 93 -2.58 2.90 -3.99
CA ILE A 93 -2.36 2.21 -2.71
C ILE A 93 -1.05 2.67 -2.07
N LEU A 94 0.03 2.81 -2.85
CA LEU A 94 1.31 3.28 -2.33
C LEU A 94 1.24 4.72 -1.78
N ALA A 95 0.50 5.62 -2.46
CA ALA A 95 0.26 6.96 -1.96
C ALA A 95 -0.57 6.94 -0.66
N MET A 96 -1.62 6.11 -0.60
CA MET A 96 -2.42 5.95 0.61
C MET A 96 -1.63 5.30 1.75
N ARG A 97 -0.64 4.44 1.45
CA ARG A 97 0.29 3.89 2.45
C ARG A 97 1.14 4.98 3.09
N ALA A 98 1.56 6.00 2.32
CA ALA A 98 2.25 7.15 2.88
C ALA A 98 1.35 7.96 3.84
N VAL A 99 0.08 8.16 3.45
CA VAL A 99 -0.93 8.83 4.31
C VAL A 99 -1.18 8.03 5.59
N GLU A 100 -1.29 6.71 5.49
CA GLU A 100 -1.44 5.82 6.64
C GLU A 100 -0.23 5.89 7.59
N ILE A 101 1.00 5.89 7.07
CA ILE A 101 2.21 6.04 7.90
C ILE A 101 2.20 7.38 8.64
N ALA A 102 1.80 8.46 7.96
CA ALA A 102 1.65 9.76 8.60
C ALA A 102 0.58 9.71 9.70
N TRP A 103 -0.57 9.06 9.44
CA TRP A 103 -1.63 8.83 10.42
C TRP A 103 -1.19 7.97 11.62
N LEU A 104 -0.28 7.00 11.41
CA LEU A 104 0.28 6.16 12.47
C LEU A 104 1.27 6.93 13.35
N ILE A 105 2.11 7.79 12.79
CA ILE A 105 3.24 8.39 13.52
C ILE A 105 2.94 9.81 14.03
N ALA A 106 2.40 10.67 13.17
CA ALA A 106 2.33 12.11 13.45
C ALA A 106 1.52 12.48 14.71
N PRO A 107 0.37 11.85 15.03
CA PRO A 107 -0.37 12.13 16.27
C PRO A 107 0.37 11.76 17.57
N MET A 108 1.44 10.96 17.49
CA MET A 108 2.24 10.57 18.66
C MET A 108 3.38 11.54 18.92
N VAL A 109 3.94 12.13 17.86
CA VAL A 109 5.16 12.95 17.94
C VAL A 109 4.83 14.43 18.07
N ARG A 110 3.67 14.86 17.56
CA ARG A 110 3.29 16.28 17.52
C ARG A 110 2.42 16.66 18.73
N HIS A 111 2.88 17.69 19.45
CA HIS A 111 2.16 18.32 20.56
C HIS A 111 2.13 19.85 20.37
N GLY A 112 1.17 20.53 20.99
CA GLY A 112 1.04 22.00 20.92
C GLY A 112 0.64 22.52 19.54
N GLU A 113 1.26 23.60 19.06
CA GLU A 113 0.93 24.29 17.81
C GLU A 113 1.07 23.42 16.55
N HIS A 114 1.87 22.35 16.63
CA HIS A 114 2.07 21.41 15.53
C HIS A 114 1.04 20.27 15.51
N ALA A 115 0.08 20.24 16.44
CA ALA A 115 -0.94 19.18 16.50
C ALA A 115 -1.98 19.26 15.36
N GLY A 116 -2.00 20.38 14.62
CA GLY A 116 -2.91 20.65 13.52
C GLY A 116 -2.59 19.88 12.23
N GLY A 117 -2.82 18.57 12.24
CA GLY A 117 -2.88 17.76 11.01
C GLY A 117 -1.55 17.56 10.25
N PRO A 118 -1.64 17.15 8.97
CA PRO A 118 -0.48 16.85 8.13
C PRO A 118 0.29 18.13 7.80
N ASN A 119 1.62 18.05 7.88
CA ASN A 119 2.53 19.14 7.54
C ASN A 119 3.26 18.80 6.23
N TRP A 120 3.73 19.81 5.52
CA TRP A 120 4.64 19.66 4.38
C TRP A 120 5.84 18.74 4.68
N VAL A 121 6.35 18.74 5.91
CA VAL A 121 7.45 17.85 6.34
C VAL A 121 7.11 16.37 6.17
N ASP A 122 5.84 15.96 6.31
CA ASP A 122 5.43 14.57 6.13
C ASP A 122 5.58 14.13 4.67
N PHE A 123 5.24 15.03 3.74
CA PHE A 123 5.47 14.82 2.31
C PHE A 123 6.97 14.83 1.98
N ALA A 124 7.73 15.75 2.57
CA ALA A 124 9.18 15.82 2.39
C ALA A 124 9.89 14.56 2.87
N ALA A 125 9.43 13.93 3.95
CA ALA A 125 9.99 12.67 4.45
C ALA A 125 9.79 11.52 3.45
N VAL A 126 8.57 11.38 2.91
CA VAL A 126 8.25 10.35 1.91
C VAL A 126 9.04 10.58 0.62
N LEU A 127 9.11 11.83 0.16
CA LEU A 127 9.89 12.19 -1.02
C LEU A 127 11.39 11.98 -0.79
N GLY A 128 11.92 12.33 0.38
CA GLY A 128 13.33 12.15 0.73
C GLY A 128 13.74 10.67 0.69
N VAL A 129 12.93 9.78 1.28
CA VAL A 129 13.15 8.33 1.20
C VAL A 129 13.05 7.86 -0.26
N GLY A 130 12.05 8.32 -1.00
CA GLY A 130 11.87 7.98 -2.42
C GLY A 130 13.05 8.40 -3.30
N VAL A 131 13.60 9.60 -3.09
CA VAL A 131 14.74 10.16 -3.82
C VAL A 131 16.02 9.38 -3.54
N VAL A 132 16.21 8.84 -2.34
CA VAL A 132 17.37 7.99 -2.03
C VAL A 132 17.15 6.57 -2.54
N TRP A 133 15.96 6.01 -2.33
CA TRP A 133 15.68 4.60 -2.61
C TRP A 133 15.55 4.30 -4.10
N LEU A 134 14.86 5.15 -4.89
CA LEU A 134 14.62 4.90 -6.31
C LEU A 134 15.93 4.82 -7.13
N PRO A 135 16.89 5.75 -7.01
CA PRO A 135 18.16 5.65 -7.74
C PRO A 135 18.96 4.42 -7.34
N LEU A 136 19.00 4.07 -6.05
CA LEU A 136 19.68 2.86 -5.57
C LEU A 136 19.03 1.59 -6.13
N PHE A 137 17.69 1.55 -6.16
CA PHE A 137 16.93 0.46 -6.75
C PHE A 137 17.24 0.31 -8.24
N PHE A 138 17.15 1.40 -9.01
CA PHE A 138 17.44 1.36 -10.45
C PHE A 138 18.89 1.04 -10.76
N ARG A 139 19.85 1.52 -9.96
CA ARG A 139 21.27 1.17 -10.08
C ARG A 139 21.50 -0.33 -9.86
N ASN A 140 20.83 -0.90 -8.86
CA ASN A 140 20.94 -2.34 -8.59
C ASN A 140 20.22 -3.18 -9.66
N LEU A 141 19.13 -2.66 -10.23
CA LEU A 141 18.39 -3.32 -11.30
C LEU A 141 19.16 -3.29 -12.63
N SER A 142 19.79 -2.18 -12.98
CA SER A 142 20.58 -2.06 -14.21
C SER A 142 21.87 -2.88 -14.18
N GLY A 143 22.40 -3.16 -12.98
CA GLY A 143 23.57 -4.02 -12.79
C GLY A 143 23.31 -5.52 -12.88
N ARG A 144 22.07 -5.97 -13.13
CA ARG A 144 21.68 -7.41 -13.13
C ARG A 144 20.77 -7.75 -14.30
N ALA A 145 20.80 -9.01 -14.73
CA ALA A 145 19.85 -9.51 -15.72
C ALA A 145 18.42 -9.49 -15.12
N VAL A 146 17.51 -8.73 -15.73
CA VAL A 146 16.11 -8.56 -15.27
C VAL A 146 15.31 -9.86 -15.38
N VAL A 147 15.68 -10.74 -16.31
CA VAL A 147 15.11 -12.08 -16.44
C VAL A 147 16.18 -13.09 -16.00
N PRO A 148 15.87 -14.01 -15.08
CA PRO A 148 16.84 -15.00 -14.60
C PRO A 148 17.07 -16.06 -15.67
N VAL A 149 18.08 -15.85 -16.53
CA VAL A 149 18.38 -16.69 -17.71
C VAL A 149 18.66 -18.17 -17.35
N HIS A 150 19.10 -18.44 -16.12
CA HIS A 150 19.45 -19.79 -15.64
C HIS A 150 18.37 -20.46 -14.76
N ASP A 151 17.16 -19.89 -14.68
CA ASP A 151 16.07 -20.48 -13.90
C ASP A 151 15.45 -21.71 -14.61
N PRO A 152 15.42 -22.89 -13.97
CA PRO A 152 14.77 -24.09 -14.52
C PRO A 152 13.30 -23.90 -14.92
N TYR A 153 12.58 -23.02 -14.21
CA TYR A 153 11.16 -22.76 -14.44
C TYR A 153 10.91 -21.75 -15.58
N LEU A 154 11.95 -21.09 -16.08
CA LEU A 154 11.82 -20.06 -17.12
C LEU A 154 11.20 -20.62 -18.41
N LYS A 155 11.61 -21.83 -18.83
CA LYS A 155 11.05 -22.49 -20.02
C LYS A 155 9.56 -22.79 -19.88
N GLY A 156 9.12 -23.29 -18.73
CA GLY A 156 7.71 -23.56 -18.43
C GLY A 156 6.88 -22.27 -18.30
N ALA A 157 7.50 -21.18 -17.84
CA ALA A 157 6.88 -19.88 -17.80
C ALA A 157 6.55 -19.39 -19.23
N PHE A 158 7.45 -19.59 -20.20
CA PHE A 158 7.20 -19.24 -21.61
C PHE A 158 6.13 -20.12 -22.27
N SER A 159 6.04 -21.42 -21.94
CA SER A 159 5.04 -22.33 -22.55
C SER A 159 3.62 -22.09 -22.03
N ASN A 160 3.45 -21.71 -20.76
CA ASN A 160 2.14 -21.51 -20.13
C ASN A 160 1.45 -20.17 -20.49
N GLY A 161 2.06 -19.35 -21.35
CA GLY A 161 1.48 -18.08 -21.82
C GLY A 161 0.55 -18.22 -23.04
N GLY A 162 0.35 -19.44 -23.57
CA GLY A 162 -0.33 -19.71 -24.84
C GLY A 162 -1.64 -20.51 -24.76
N HIS A 163 -2.33 -20.51 -23.61
CA HIS A 163 -3.66 -21.13 -23.47
C HIS A 163 -4.72 -20.10 -23.10
#